data_AF-A0A9J6EI56-F1
#
_entry.id   AF-A0A9J6EI56-F1
#
_cell.length_a   1.000
_cell.length_b   1.000
_cell.length_c   1.000
_cell.angle_alpha   90.00
_cell.angle_beta   90.00
_cell.angle_gamma   90.00
#
_symmetry.space_group_name_H-M   'P 1'
#
loop_
_entity.id
_entity.type
_entity.pdbx_description
1 polymer ?
#
loop_
_entity_poly.entity_id
_entity_poly.type
_entity_poly.pdbx_seq_one_letter_code
_entity_poly.pdbx_strand_id
1 'polypeptide(L)'
;MGASNGRGVASPAVVASNASETGMQPAKKPRRCFSAHEDLCLLREVAAAKPFGDDIKWVHVLAAVNRAVGRELILRGIKDRVDILLGYLKLQDSKNLKKSGTEEQYSEKEEILQDLWDFCESVKYEPRIAPRGATCAARRRRLGAVPPVKTDELPGVTLSDDGTGDGALALVLNWGKRTSSRNSAPHQNQHSSSGLPQLSYSGANLQVCSMPSQAGVKVGIRGLQSVGLQLLAQREKNELDLRSRELEIEKMKVRHEERRLALDERRLALDEEKHRFEVERWRGERESLLDEIKKCLMNKPPNWRSTTTHKTAPPQHWFRLEDA
;
A
#
# COMPACT_ATOMS: atom_id res chain seq x y z
N MET A 1 -17.83 -27.94 65.66
CA MET A 1 -18.89 -28.80 65.10
C MET A 1 -18.98 -28.45 63.63
N GLY A 2 -18.20 -29.08 62.75
CA GLY A 2 -18.54 -30.34 62.05
C GLY A 2 -18.66 -29.98 60.55
N ALA A 3 -18.25 -30.74 59.56
CA ALA A 3 -17.60 -32.04 59.50
C ALA A 3 -16.77 -32.08 58.21
N SER A 4 -15.63 -32.75 58.31
CA SER A 4 -14.82 -33.27 57.20
C SER A 4 -15.65 -34.12 56.24
N ASN A 5 -15.45 -33.96 54.93
CA ASN A 5 -15.77 -35.00 53.95
C ASN A 5 -14.69 -35.04 52.87
N GLY A 6 -13.78 -35.99 53.03
CA GLY A 6 -12.94 -36.49 51.95
C GLY A 6 -13.71 -37.49 51.10
N ARG A 7 -13.48 -37.46 49.79
CA ARG A 7 -13.67 -38.60 48.88
C ARG A 7 -12.62 -38.49 47.78
N GLY A 8 -11.63 -39.37 47.86
CA GLY A 8 -10.79 -39.70 46.72
C GLY A 8 -11.56 -40.59 45.75
N VAL A 9 -11.28 -40.47 44.45
CA VAL A 9 -11.54 -41.53 43.49
C VAL A 9 -10.57 -41.44 42.31
N ALA A 10 -9.86 -42.55 42.11
CA ALA A 10 -9.39 -43.17 40.87
C ALA A 10 -8.52 -42.40 39.87
N SER A 11 -7.29 -42.90 39.75
CA SER A 11 -6.42 -42.84 38.57
C SER A 11 -7.12 -43.26 37.27
N PRO A 12 -6.74 -42.71 36.12
CA PRO A 12 -6.74 -43.43 34.86
C PRO A 12 -5.32 -43.85 34.46
N ALA A 13 -5.27 -45.06 33.92
CA ALA A 13 -4.10 -45.81 33.50
C ALA A 13 -3.21 -45.06 32.49
N VAL A 14 -1.91 -45.26 32.69
CA VAL A 14 -0.84 -44.96 31.74
C VAL A 14 -1.03 -45.86 30.51
N VAL A 15 -1.56 -45.30 29.42
CA VAL A 15 -1.54 -45.95 28.10
C VAL A 15 -0.20 -45.63 27.47
N ALA A 16 0.74 -46.57 27.59
CA ALA A 16 1.98 -46.59 26.85
C ALA A 16 1.67 -46.60 25.34
N SER A 17 1.85 -45.44 24.70
CA SER A 17 1.75 -45.31 23.24
C SER A 17 3.11 -45.57 22.63
N ASN A 18 3.14 -46.57 21.75
CA ASN A 18 4.29 -47.06 21.00
C ASN A 18 5.06 -45.95 20.30
N ALA A 19 6.33 -45.81 20.66
CA ALA A 19 7.31 -45.01 19.92
C ALA A 19 7.73 -45.79 18.66
N SER A 20 6.99 -45.60 17.57
CA SER A 20 7.47 -45.94 16.23
C SER A 20 8.48 -44.87 15.79
N GLU A 21 9.77 -45.22 15.90
CA GLU A 21 10.91 -44.49 15.37
C GLU A 21 10.87 -44.44 13.83
N THR A 22 10.02 -43.57 13.27
CA THR A 22 10.17 -43.13 11.89
C THR A 22 11.29 -42.10 11.84
N GLY A 23 12.39 -42.45 11.15
CA GLY A 23 13.55 -41.60 10.91
C GLY A 23 13.17 -40.20 10.41
N MET A 24 13.23 -39.23 11.32
CA MET A 24 12.86 -37.84 11.09
C MET A 24 14.06 -37.10 10.47
N GLN A 25 14.01 -36.90 9.16
CA GLN A 25 14.85 -35.94 8.45
C GLN A 25 14.81 -34.57 9.18
N PRO A 26 15.93 -33.84 9.34
CA PRO A 26 15.95 -32.57 10.07
C PRO A 26 15.03 -31.56 9.38
N ALA A 27 13.83 -31.37 9.93
CA ALA A 27 12.84 -30.45 9.41
C ALA A 27 13.45 -29.04 9.35
N LYS A 28 13.45 -28.45 8.16
CA LYS A 28 13.92 -27.08 7.95
C LYS A 28 13.15 -26.16 8.90
N LYS A 29 13.86 -25.45 9.79
CA LYS A 29 13.27 -24.51 10.75
C LYS A 29 12.29 -23.60 9.98
N PRO A 30 10.99 -23.60 10.33
CA PRO A 30 10.00 -22.82 9.59
C PRO A 30 10.42 -21.35 9.61
N ARG A 31 10.34 -20.70 8.45
CA ARG A 31 10.66 -19.27 8.36
C ARG A 31 9.69 -18.51 9.26
N ARG A 32 10.21 -17.65 10.14
CA ARG A 32 9.40 -16.83 11.02
C ARG A 32 8.70 -15.75 10.19
N CYS A 33 7.55 -16.07 9.62
CA CYS A 33 6.69 -15.14 8.93
C CYS A 33 5.64 -14.59 9.91
N PHE A 34 5.37 -13.30 9.83
CA PHE A 34 4.26 -12.68 10.56
C PHE A 34 2.93 -13.15 9.95
N SER A 35 2.05 -13.62 10.82
CA SER A 35 0.66 -13.94 10.54
C SER A 35 -0.22 -12.68 10.49
N ALA A 36 -1.44 -12.83 9.97
CA ALA A 36 -2.42 -11.75 9.90
C ALA A 36 -2.80 -11.22 11.30
N HIS A 37 -2.97 -12.13 12.26
CA HIS A 37 -3.29 -11.78 13.64
C HIS A 37 -2.14 -11.04 14.32
N GLU A 38 -0.89 -11.48 14.12
CA GLU A 38 0.30 -10.78 14.62
C GLU A 38 0.41 -9.36 14.05
N ASP A 39 0.08 -9.16 12.76
CA ASP A 39 0.06 -7.82 12.16
C ASP A 39 -0.98 -6.92 12.83
N LEU A 40 -2.19 -7.40 13.10
CA LEU A 40 -3.23 -6.60 13.76
C LEU A 40 -2.83 -6.22 15.19
N CYS A 41 -2.35 -7.17 15.97
CA CYS A 41 -1.85 -6.89 17.32
C CYS A 41 -0.71 -5.86 17.28
N LEU A 42 0.23 -6.00 16.33
CA LEU A 42 1.30 -5.03 16.14
C LEU A 42 0.76 -3.64 15.79
N LEU A 43 -0.15 -3.54 14.84
CA LEU A 43 -0.68 -2.26 14.36
C LEU A 43 -1.50 -1.54 15.43
N ARG A 44 -2.33 -2.26 16.20
CA ARG A 44 -3.10 -1.68 17.31
C ARG A 44 -2.19 -1.06 18.37
N GLU A 45 -1.13 -1.78 18.77
CA GLU A 45 -0.16 -1.27 19.75
C GLU A 45 0.65 -0.08 19.22
N VAL A 46 1.02 -0.10 17.94
CA VAL A 46 1.71 1.02 17.28
C VAL A 46 0.80 2.25 17.18
N ALA A 47 -0.48 2.06 16.84
CA ALA A 47 -1.46 3.13 16.77
C ALA A 47 -1.75 3.76 18.14
N ALA A 48 -1.80 2.95 19.20
CA ALA A 48 -1.96 3.42 20.57
C ALA A 48 -0.73 4.19 21.08
N ALA A 49 0.47 3.66 20.86
CA ALA A 49 1.71 4.24 21.40
C ALA A 49 2.30 5.37 20.55
N LYS A 50 2.00 5.40 19.24
CA LYS A 50 2.57 6.34 18.25
C LYS A 50 4.09 6.50 18.38
N PRO A 51 4.86 5.42 18.16
CA PRO A 51 6.29 5.38 18.48
C PRO A 51 7.21 6.07 17.46
N PHE A 52 6.66 6.71 16.41
CA PHE A 52 7.47 7.37 15.38
C PHE A 52 8.23 8.56 15.97
N GLY A 53 9.56 8.57 15.80
CA GLY A 53 10.45 9.58 16.37
C GLY A 53 11.11 9.18 17.70
N ASP A 54 10.55 8.21 18.44
CA ASP A 54 11.04 7.83 19.77
C ASP A 54 11.36 6.33 19.87
N ASP A 55 12.66 5.99 19.93
CA ASP A 55 13.11 4.59 20.03
C ASP A 55 12.68 3.90 21.32
N ILE A 56 12.50 4.65 22.40
CA ILE A 56 12.04 4.11 23.70
C ILE A 56 10.60 3.60 23.59
N LYS A 57 9.72 4.34 22.89
CA LYS A 57 8.32 3.91 22.67
C LYS A 57 8.25 2.59 21.91
N TRP A 58 9.16 2.35 20.98
CA TRP A 58 9.25 1.06 20.27
C TRP A 58 9.58 -0.12 21.19
N VAL A 59 10.35 0.10 22.26
CA VAL A 59 10.63 -0.96 23.26
C VAL A 59 9.36 -1.33 24.02
N HIS A 60 8.53 -0.34 24.36
CA HIS A 60 7.23 -0.59 25.00
C HIS A 60 6.26 -1.33 24.08
N VAL A 61 6.16 -0.91 22.82
CA VAL A 61 5.37 -1.62 21.79
C VAL A 61 5.83 -3.07 21.65
N LEU A 62 7.15 -3.32 21.59
CA LEU A 62 7.69 -4.67 21.52
C LEU A 62 7.24 -5.54 22.70
N ALA A 63 7.33 -5.01 23.92
CA ALA A 63 6.93 -5.73 25.12
C ALA A 63 5.42 -6.05 25.13
N ALA A 64 4.58 -5.10 24.69
CA ALA A 64 3.14 -5.28 24.58
C ALA A 64 2.76 -6.34 23.53
N VAL A 65 3.35 -6.24 22.33
CA VAL A 65 3.11 -7.21 21.24
C VAL A 65 3.61 -8.60 21.60
N ASN A 66 4.78 -8.73 22.22
CA ASN A 66 5.28 -10.04 22.67
C ASN A 66 4.34 -10.69 23.69
N ARG A 67 3.74 -9.89 24.58
CA ARG A 67 2.75 -10.36 25.54
C ARG A 67 1.45 -10.80 24.86
N ALA A 68 0.95 -10.02 23.90
CA ALA A 68 -0.29 -10.32 23.19
C ALA A 68 -0.17 -11.56 22.27
N VAL A 69 0.94 -11.67 21.54
CA VAL A 69 1.20 -12.77 20.59
C VAL A 69 1.65 -14.04 21.31
N GLY A 70 2.23 -13.93 22.52
CA GLY A 70 2.81 -15.06 23.24
C GLY A 70 4.10 -15.58 22.59
N ARG A 71 4.84 -14.70 21.89
CA ARG A 71 6.07 -15.04 21.18
C ARG A 71 7.11 -13.92 21.31
N GLU A 72 8.38 -14.30 21.36
CA GLU A 72 9.49 -13.36 21.33
C GLU A 72 9.77 -12.87 19.89
N LEU A 73 9.33 -11.65 19.61
CA LEU A 73 9.71 -10.88 18.43
C LEU A 73 10.95 -10.02 18.73
N ILE A 74 11.59 -9.54 17.67
CA ILE A 74 12.79 -8.70 17.75
C ILE A 74 12.39 -7.27 17.35
N LEU A 75 12.92 -6.26 18.07
CA LEU A 75 12.64 -4.83 17.84
C LEU A 75 12.78 -4.42 16.38
N ARG A 76 13.87 -4.84 15.74
CA ARG A 76 14.11 -4.56 14.32
C ARG A 76 13.04 -5.19 13.42
N GLY A 77 12.62 -6.41 13.74
CA GLY A 77 11.63 -7.15 12.96
C GLY A 77 10.26 -6.47 12.97
N ILE A 78 9.84 -5.91 14.11
CA ILE A 78 8.57 -5.18 14.20
C ILE A 78 8.63 -3.84 13.44
N LYS A 79 9.73 -3.08 13.55
CA LYS A 79 9.93 -1.83 12.79
C LYS A 79 9.91 -2.08 11.29
N ASP A 80 10.75 -3.03 10.83
CA ASP A 80 10.82 -3.43 9.42
C ASP A 80 9.44 -3.91 8.93
N ARG A 81 8.66 -4.61 9.76
CA ARG A 81 7.31 -5.06 9.40
C ARG A 81 6.34 -3.90 9.22
N VAL A 82 6.30 -2.94 10.14
CA VAL A 82 5.45 -1.74 10.03
C VAL A 82 5.81 -0.95 8.77
N ASP A 83 7.10 -0.72 8.51
CA ASP A 83 7.57 -0.04 7.30
C ASP A 83 7.10 -0.72 6.01
N ILE A 84 7.16 -2.05 5.96
CA ILE A 84 6.67 -2.83 4.82
C ILE A 84 5.16 -2.65 4.63
N LEU A 85 4.38 -2.66 5.71
CA LEU A 85 2.93 -2.53 5.67
C LEU A 85 2.51 -1.12 5.21
N LEU A 86 3.14 -0.08 5.75
CA LEU A 86 2.96 1.30 5.29
C LEU A 86 3.38 1.46 3.82
N GLY A 87 4.46 0.78 3.40
CA GLY A 87 4.88 0.75 2.01
C GLY A 87 3.84 0.11 1.07
N TYR A 88 3.13 -0.94 1.52
CA TYR A 88 2.04 -1.53 0.73
C TYR A 88 0.82 -0.61 0.63
N LEU A 89 0.49 0.11 1.70
CA LEU A 89 -0.57 1.12 1.67
C LEU A 89 -0.22 2.25 0.69
N LYS A 90 0.99 2.80 0.76
CA LYS A 90 1.47 3.85 -0.16
C LYS A 90 1.40 3.43 -1.63
N LEU A 91 1.70 2.17 -1.92
CA LEU A 91 1.64 1.60 -3.27
C LEU A 91 0.23 1.14 -3.67
N GLN A 92 -0.77 1.28 -2.79
CA GLN A 92 -2.12 0.75 -2.95
C GLN A 92 -2.15 -0.74 -3.34
N ASP A 93 -1.19 -1.51 -2.83
CA ASP A 93 -1.00 -2.92 -3.16
C ASP A 93 -1.91 -3.80 -2.30
N SER A 94 -3.22 -3.64 -2.51
CA SER A 94 -4.27 -4.36 -1.77
C SER A 94 -4.12 -5.87 -1.86
N LYS A 95 -3.55 -6.41 -2.96
CA LYS A 95 -3.29 -7.85 -3.12
C LYS A 95 -2.31 -8.37 -2.08
N ASN A 96 -1.30 -7.58 -1.72
CA ASN A 96 -0.30 -7.97 -0.73
C ASN A 96 -0.76 -7.72 0.70
N LEU A 97 -1.60 -6.70 0.93
CA LEU A 97 -2.33 -6.55 2.18
C LEU A 97 -3.28 -7.74 2.42
N LYS A 98 -3.97 -8.18 1.36
CA LYS A 98 -4.97 -9.26 1.33
C LYS A 98 -4.40 -10.69 1.25
N LYS A 99 -3.09 -10.89 1.43
CA LYS A 99 -2.47 -12.21 1.21
C LYS A 99 -2.69 -13.19 2.37
N SER A 100 -3.01 -12.69 3.58
CA SER A 100 -3.20 -13.50 4.78
C SER A 100 -4.24 -12.88 5.72
N GLY A 101 -5.35 -13.58 6.00
CA GLY A 101 -6.43 -13.09 6.87
C GLY A 101 -7.84 -13.26 6.29
N THR A 102 -8.86 -12.96 7.10
CA THR A 102 -10.27 -12.82 6.69
C THR A 102 -10.55 -11.41 6.18
N GLU A 103 -11.67 -11.21 5.47
CA GLU A 103 -12.07 -9.89 4.96
C GLU A 103 -12.11 -8.81 6.04
N GLU A 104 -12.70 -9.13 7.19
CA GLU A 104 -12.80 -8.26 8.36
C GLU A 104 -11.42 -7.82 8.89
N GLN A 105 -10.46 -8.74 8.94
CA GLN A 105 -9.09 -8.45 9.38
C GLN A 105 -8.37 -7.49 8.43
N TYR A 106 -8.68 -7.53 7.14
CA TYR A 106 -8.09 -6.61 6.17
C TYR A 106 -8.66 -5.21 6.31
N SER A 107 -9.98 -5.09 6.46
CA SER A 107 -10.64 -3.79 6.65
C SER A 107 -10.08 -3.07 7.88
N GLU A 108 -10.00 -3.77 9.02
CA GLU A 108 -9.42 -3.20 10.24
C GLU A 108 -7.95 -2.82 10.05
N LYS A 109 -7.16 -3.68 9.40
CA LYS A 109 -5.75 -3.42 9.11
C LYS A 109 -5.56 -2.19 8.23
N GLU A 110 -6.40 -2.01 7.22
CA GLU A 110 -6.35 -0.87 6.30
C GLU A 110 -6.73 0.44 7.01
N GLU A 111 -7.78 0.42 7.84
CA GLU A 111 -8.20 1.56 8.67
C GLU A 111 -7.06 2.01 9.59
N ILE A 112 -6.48 1.09 10.36
CA ILE A 112 -5.37 1.43 11.28
C ILE A 112 -4.14 1.93 10.51
N LEU A 113 -3.84 1.32 9.35
CA LEU A 113 -2.70 1.77 8.53
C LEU A 113 -2.94 3.18 7.96
N GLN A 114 -4.17 3.54 7.62
CA GLN A 114 -4.52 4.88 7.15
C GLN A 114 -4.33 5.91 8.28
N ASP A 115 -4.84 5.63 9.48
CA ASP A 115 -4.65 6.49 10.65
C ASP A 115 -3.15 6.70 10.98
N LEU A 116 -2.37 5.61 10.88
CA LEU A 116 -0.93 5.66 11.08
C LEU A 116 -0.22 6.44 9.99
N TRP A 117 -0.67 6.32 8.74
CA TRP A 117 -0.12 7.06 7.61
C TRP A 117 -0.32 8.56 7.79
N ASP A 118 -1.55 8.98 8.11
CA ASP A 118 -1.89 10.38 8.36
C ASP A 118 -1.05 10.94 9.52
N PHE A 119 -0.83 10.14 10.57
CA PHE A 119 0.07 10.50 11.65
C PHE A 119 1.54 10.59 11.20
N CYS A 120 2.05 9.63 10.43
CA CYS A 120 3.42 9.67 9.90
C CYS A 120 3.67 10.92 9.06
N GLU A 121 2.69 11.36 8.26
CA GLU A 121 2.76 12.58 7.47
C GLU A 121 2.90 13.82 8.38
N SER A 122 2.17 13.86 9.49
CA SER A 122 2.29 14.96 10.48
C SER A 122 3.68 15.03 11.14
N VAL A 123 4.32 13.87 11.37
CA VAL A 123 5.65 13.77 12.02
C VAL A 123 6.79 13.78 10.99
N LYS A 124 6.49 13.86 9.68
CA LYS A 124 7.45 13.75 8.57
C LYS A 124 8.27 12.46 8.62
N TYR A 125 7.66 11.37 9.08
CA TYR A 125 8.28 10.06 9.09
C TYR A 125 8.19 9.43 7.70
N GLU A 126 9.31 9.07 7.08
CA GLU A 126 9.33 8.34 5.82
C GLU A 126 9.53 6.84 6.05
N PRO A 127 8.51 6.00 5.77
CA PRO A 127 8.64 4.55 5.91
C PRO A 127 9.72 4.02 4.98
N ARG A 128 10.52 3.10 5.48
CA ARG A 128 11.61 2.51 4.69
C ARG A 128 11.06 1.48 3.71
N ILE A 129 10.58 1.94 2.57
CA ILE A 129 10.14 1.07 1.48
C ILE A 129 11.38 0.44 0.84
N ALA A 130 11.79 -0.74 1.32
CA ALA A 130 12.80 -1.51 0.64
C ALA A 130 12.27 -1.86 -0.76
N PRO A 131 12.94 -1.43 -1.86
CA PRO A 131 12.47 -1.72 -3.20
C PRO A 131 12.43 -3.24 -3.37
N ARG A 132 11.22 -3.77 -3.64
CA ARG A 132 10.92 -5.21 -3.75
C ARG A 132 11.76 -5.99 -4.79
N GLY A 133 12.67 -5.35 -5.51
CA GLY A 133 13.58 -5.96 -6.49
C GLY A 133 15.04 -6.10 -6.06
N ALA A 134 15.46 -5.54 -4.91
CA ALA A 134 16.84 -5.72 -4.42
C ALA A 134 16.98 -7.09 -3.75
N THR A 135 16.78 -8.16 -4.51
CA THR A 135 17.25 -9.50 -4.13
C THR A 135 18.72 -9.41 -3.72
N CYS A 136 19.14 -10.28 -2.79
CA CYS A 136 20.50 -10.35 -2.26
C CYS A 136 21.64 -10.36 -3.31
N ALA A 137 21.32 -10.58 -4.60
CA ALA A 137 22.21 -10.46 -5.74
C ALA A 137 22.82 -9.04 -5.90
N ALA A 138 22.06 -7.97 -5.65
CA ALA A 138 22.58 -6.60 -5.79
C ALA A 138 23.56 -6.22 -4.65
N ARG A 139 23.35 -6.78 -3.44
CA ARG A 139 24.21 -6.52 -2.27
C ARG A 139 25.55 -7.26 -2.36
N ARG A 140 25.63 -8.39 -3.07
CA ARG A 140 26.90 -9.08 -3.35
C ARG A 140 27.80 -8.33 -4.34
N ARG A 141 27.27 -7.47 -5.21
CA ARG A 141 28.10 -6.67 -6.14
C ARG A 141 28.79 -5.46 -5.49
N ARG A 142 28.38 -5.05 -4.28
CA ARG A 142 28.98 -3.90 -3.58
C ARG A 142 30.08 -4.24 -2.56
N LEU A 143 30.35 -5.52 -2.30
CA LEU A 143 31.41 -5.94 -1.37
C LEU A 143 32.62 -6.59 -2.07
N GLY A 144 32.72 -6.49 -3.40
CA GLY A 144 33.81 -7.11 -4.17
C GLY A 144 34.40 -6.25 -5.30
N ALA A 145 33.96 -5.00 -5.46
CA ALA A 145 34.57 -4.07 -6.40
C ALA A 145 35.18 -2.92 -5.59
N VAL A 146 36.44 -3.11 -5.19
CA VAL A 146 37.31 -2.00 -4.80
C VAL A 146 37.49 -1.15 -6.07
N PRO A 147 36.99 0.09 -6.12
CA PRO A 147 37.28 0.96 -7.25
C PRO A 147 38.81 1.18 -7.30
N PRO A 148 39.45 1.13 -8.48
CA PRO A 148 40.86 1.45 -8.59
C PRO A 148 41.06 2.88 -8.08
N VAL A 149 41.86 3.00 -7.02
CA VAL A 149 42.35 4.27 -6.51
C VAL A 149 43.12 4.94 -7.64
N LYS A 150 42.51 5.94 -8.28
CA LYS A 150 43.24 6.93 -9.06
C LYS A 150 43.83 7.93 -8.07
N THR A 151 45.07 7.71 -7.70
CA THR A 151 45.96 8.78 -7.24
C THR A 151 46.22 9.69 -8.43
N ASP A 152 45.59 10.86 -8.46
CA ASP A 152 46.07 12.00 -9.23
C ASP A 152 45.68 13.29 -8.51
N GLU A 153 46.73 14.00 -8.09
CA GLU A 153 46.87 15.46 -8.13
C GLU A 153 45.86 16.30 -7.33
N LEU A 154 46.30 16.70 -6.14
CA LEU A 154 45.85 17.90 -5.44
C LEU A 154 46.06 19.15 -6.31
N PRO A 155 45.11 20.09 -6.31
CA PRO A 155 45.54 21.48 -6.21
C PRO A 155 44.71 22.30 -5.21
N GLY A 156 45.43 23.17 -4.49
CA GLY A 156 44.97 24.54 -4.29
C GLY A 156 44.04 24.77 -3.11
N VAL A 157 44.65 24.94 -1.94
CA VAL A 157 44.11 25.80 -0.88
C VAL A 157 43.95 27.21 -1.44
N THR A 158 42.72 27.73 -1.44
CA THR A 158 42.47 29.16 -1.34
C THR A 158 41.47 29.39 -0.23
N LEU A 159 41.99 29.90 0.90
CA LEU A 159 41.21 30.62 1.89
C LEU A 159 40.57 31.85 1.21
N SER A 160 39.27 32.03 1.39
CA SER A 160 38.65 33.36 1.38
C SER A 160 37.60 33.38 2.47
N ASP A 161 38.02 33.98 3.58
CA ASP A 161 37.21 34.64 4.57
C ASP A 161 36.51 35.82 3.87
N ASP A 162 35.23 36.06 4.18
CA ASP A 162 34.59 37.40 4.20
C ASP A 162 33.10 37.26 4.58
N GLY A 163 32.83 37.53 5.86
CA GLY A 163 31.87 38.54 6.31
C GLY A 163 30.39 38.53 5.88
N THR A 164 29.55 38.40 6.91
CA THR A 164 28.46 39.37 7.22
C THR A 164 27.17 39.33 6.40
N GLY A 165 26.06 39.07 7.11
CA GLY A 165 24.86 39.89 6.95
C GLY A 165 23.57 39.18 6.54
N ASP A 166 22.63 39.23 7.48
CA ASP A 166 21.19 39.36 7.30
C ASP A 166 20.34 38.21 6.74
N GLY A 167 19.38 37.84 7.59
CA GLY A 167 18.28 36.97 7.24
C GLY A 167 17.25 37.64 6.36
N ALA A 168 16.53 36.82 5.60
CA ALA A 168 15.15 37.09 5.23
C ALA A 168 14.50 35.80 4.75
N LEU A 169 13.35 35.51 5.35
CA LEU A 169 12.36 34.57 4.87
C LEU A 169 11.87 35.02 3.48
N ALA A 170 11.99 34.16 2.47
CA ALA A 170 11.19 34.28 1.25
C ALA A 170 11.04 32.91 0.57
N LEU A 171 9.95 32.23 0.94
CA LEU A 171 9.28 31.25 0.10
C LEU A 171 8.75 31.98 -1.14
N VAL A 172 9.35 31.74 -2.31
CA VAL A 172 8.74 32.09 -3.59
C VAL A 172 8.69 30.85 -4.47
N LEU A 173 7.46 30.38 -4.65
CA LEU A 173 7.05 29.38 -5.61
C LEU A 173 7.47 29.82 -7.02
N ASN A 174 8.38 29.07 -7.65
CA ASN A 174 8.70 29.26 -9.06
C ASN A 174 8.27 28.02 -9.86
N TRP A 175 6.99 28.01 -10.23
CA TRP A 175 6.46 27.13 -11.26
C TRP A 175 6.41 27.91 -12.57
N GLY A 176 7.32 27.60 -13.51
CA GLY A 176 7.05 27.84 -14.92
C GLY A 176 8.21 28.33 -15.78
N LYS A 177 8.49 27.52 -16.81
CA LYS A 177 8.92 27.91 -18.17
C LYS A 177 10.36 28.40 -18.35
N ARG A 178 11.18 27.56 -18.99
CA ARG A 178 11.78 27.84 -20.31
C ARG A 178 12.41 26.57 -20.90
N THR A 179 11.82 26.06 -21.99
CA THR A 179 12.28 26.19 -23.39
C THR A 179 13.57 25.42 -23.72
N SER A 180 13.38 24.35 -24.48
CA SER A 180 14.15 23.90 -25.64
C SER A 180 15.57 24.47 -25.82
N SER A 181 16.57 23.59 -25.72
CA SER A 181 17.73 23.66 -26.59
C SER A 181 18.16 22.26 -27.02
N ARG A 182 18.32 22.13 -28.34
CA ARG A 182 18.85 20.99 -29.10
C ARG A 182 20.30 20.72 -28.68
N ASN A 183 20.68 19.43 -28.60
CA ASN A 183 21.78 18.92 -29.42
C ASN A 183 21.77 17.38 -29.49
N SER A 184 21.71 16.93 -30.75
CA SER A 184 22.07 15.69 -31.41
C SER A 184 22.95 14.65 -30.68
N ALA A 185 22.53 13.38 -30.72
CA ALA A 185 23.24 12.27 -31.40
C ALA A 185 22.44 10.94 -31.29
N PRO A 186 22.45 10.07 -32.31
CA PRO A 186 21.67 8.83 -32.33
C PRO A 186 22.49 7.66 -31.79
N HIS A 187 22.05 7.07 -30.68
CA HIS A 187 22.52 5.73 -30.29
C HIS A 187 21.46 4.69 -30.66
N GLN A 188 21.83 3.85 -31.63
CA GLN A 188 21.24 2.54 -31.86
C GLN A 188 21.14 1.80 -30.52
N ASN A 189 19.95 1.31 -30.16
CA ASN A 189 19.85 0.32 -29.11
C ASN A 189 18.81 -0.76 -29.44
N GLN A 190 19.36 -1.79 -30.06
CA GLN A 190 19.11 -3.22 -29.86
C GLN A 190 17.78 -3.65 -29.24
N HIS A 191 17.08 -4.43 -30.07
CA HIS A 191 16.03 -5.37 -29.73
C HIS A 191 16.32 -6.15 -28.44
N SER A 192 15.48 -6.01 -27.43
CA SER A 192 15.39 -6.95 -26.32
C SER A 192 14.32 -7.99 -26.65
N SER A 193 14.81 -9.17 -27.02
CA SER A 193 14.06 -10.40 -27.19
C SER A 193 13.37 -10.81 -25.89
N SER A 194 12.09 -11.16 -26.03
CA SER A 194 11.31 -11.85 -25.01
C SER A 194 11.93 -13.21 -24.71
N GLY A 195 12.24 -13.42 -23.43
CA GLY A 195 12.82 -14.65 -22.91
C GLY A 195 11.88 -15.84 -23.06
N LEU A 196 12.31 -16.81 -23.86
CA LEU A 196 11.77 -18.16 -23.86
C LEU A 196 12.24 -18.93 -22.61
N PRO A 197 11.41 -19.83 -22.05
CA PRO A 197 11.81 -20.67 -20.94
C PRO A 197 12.89 -21.67 -21.35
N GLN A 198 13.99 -21.68 -20.59
CA GLN A 198 15.08 -22.64 -20.71
C GLN A 198 14.57 -24.03 -20.30
N LEU A 199 14.14 -24.83 -21.27
CA LEU A 199 13.98 -26.28 -21.11
C LEU A 199 15.37 -26.90 -21.15
N SER A 200 15.83 -27.41 -20.00
CA SER A 200 17.02 -28.25 -19.91
C SER A 200 16.75 -29.58 -20.61
N TYR A 201 17.15 -29.66 -21.88
CA TYR A 201 17.24 -30.92 -22.62
C TYR A 201 18.46 -31.68 -22.11
N SER A 202 18.23 -32.71 -21.30
CA SER A 202 19.24 -33.75 -21.04
C SER A 202 19.57 -34.40 -22.38
N GLY A 203 20.85 -34.35 -22.75
CA GLY A 203 21.39 -34.97 -23.96
C GLY A 203 21.18 -36.48 -23.95
N ALA A 204 20.10 -36.93 -24.57
CA ALA A 204 19.92 -38.29 -25.01
C ALA A 204 20.55 -38.42 -26.40
N ASN A 205 21.65 -39.16 -26.40
CA ASN A 205 22.34 -39.81 -27.51
C ASN A 205 21.48 -39.96 -28.78
N LEU A 206 21.79 -39.18 -29.83
CA LEU A 206 21.21 -39.33 -31.16
C LEU A 206 21.82 -40.56 -31.83
N GLN A 207 21.20 -41.71 -31.59
CA GLN A 207 21.43 -42.92 -32.36
C GLN A 207 20.81 -42.72 -33.75
N VAL A 208 21.68 -42.56 -34.74
CA VAL A 208 21.34 -42.45 -36.17
C VAL A 208 20.69 -43.75 -36.62
N CYS A 209 19.35 -43.79 -36.63
CA CYS A 209 18.61 -44.87 -37.25
C CYS A 209 18.74 -44.75 -38.78
N SER A 210 19.65 -45.54 -39.33
CA SER A 210 19.80 -45.79 -40.75
C SER A 210 18.49 -46.35 -41.31
N MET A 211 17.82 -45.59 -42.17
CA MET A 211 16.59 -46.03 -42.83
C MET A 211 16.92 -46.98 -43.98
N PRO A 212 16.26 -48.15 -44.07
CA PRO A 212 16.46 -49.07 -45.16
C PRO A 212 15.89 -48.48 -46.46
N SER A 213 16.76 -48.40 -47.46
CA SER A 213 16.40 -48.12 -48.85
C SER A 213 15.47 -49.23 -49.35
N GLN A 214 14.16 -48.98 -49.37
CA GLN A 214 13.20 -49.85 -50.03
C GLN A 214 12.58 -49.19 -51.26
N ALA A 215 12.77 -49.92 -52.36
CA ALA A 215 12.17 -49.82 -53.67
C ALA A 215 10.80 -49.13 -53.75
N GLY A 216 10.73 -48.05 -54.53
CA GLY A 216 9.88 -47.99 -55.72
C GLY A 216 8.38 -48.20 -55.57
N VAL A 217 7.73 -47.67 -54.53
CA VAL A 217 6.26 -47.53 -54.53
C VAL A 217 5.88 -46.17 -55.11
N LYS A 218 5.30 -46.17 -56.32
CA LYS A 218 4.67 -44.99 -56.95
C LYS A 218 3.39 -44.62 -56.19
N VAL A 219 3.52 -44.03 -55.00
CA VAL A 219 2.39 -43.47 -54.27
C VAL A 219 2.01 -42.15 -54.92
N GLY A 220 0.80 -42.08 -55.47
CA GLY A 220 0.28 -40.88 -56.12
C GLY A 220 0.32 -39.67 -55.19
N ILE A 221 1.04 -38.64 -55.62
CA ILE A 221 1.35 -37.38 -54.89
C ILE A 221 0.08 -36.57 -54.50
N ARG A 222 -1.12 -36.97 -54.93
CA ARG A 222 -2.37 -36.21 -54.73
C ARG A 222 -2.90 -36.21 -53.27
N GLY A 223 -2.43 -37.08 -52.38
CA GLY A 223 -2.95 -37.18 -51.00
C GLY A 223 -2.38 -36.16 -50.01
N LEU A 224 -1.12 -35.74 -50.18
CA LEU A 224 -0.40 -34.90 -49.19
C LEU A 224 -0.88 -33.45 -49.14
N GLN A 225 -1.47 -32.94 -50.22
CA GLN A 225 -1.99 -31.56 -50.27
C GLN A 225 -3.24 -31.38 -49.38
N SER A 226 -4.01 -32.44 -49.12
CA SER A 226 -5.25 -32.36 -48.34
C SER A 226 -5.01 -32.11 -46.85
N VAL A 227 -4.00 -32.76 -46.27
CA VAL A 227 -3.66 -32.64 -44.84
C VAL A 227 -3.15 -31.22 -44.51
N GLY A 228 -2.37 -30.63 -45.43
CA GLY A 228 -1.88 -29.26 -45.28
C GLY A 228 -3.02 -28.23 -45.21
N LEU A 229 -4.02 -28.37 -46.09
CA LEU A 229 -5.19 -27.49 -46.08
C LEU A 229 -6.05 -27.67 -44.83
N GLN A 230 -6.21 -28.91 -44.34
CA GLN A 230 -6.96 -29.17 -43.11
C GLN A 230 -6.27 -28.54 -41.88
N LEU A 231 -4.95 -28.58 -41.80
CA LEU A 231 -4.20 -27.94 -40.72
C LEU A 231 -4.32 -26.41 -40.74
N LEU A 232 -4.32 -25.81 -41.93
CA LEU A 232 -4.54 -24.36 -42.08
C LEU A 232 -5.94 -23.96 -41.63
N ALA A 233 -6.97 -24.68 -42.07
CA ALA A 233 -8.34 -24.43 -41.63
C ALA A 233 -8.52 -24.61 -40.12
N GLN A 234 -7.88 -25.63 -39.53
CA GLN A 234 -7.91 -25.84 -38.09
C GLN A 234 -7.19 -24.71 -37.32
N ARG A 235 -6.07 -24.21 -37.85
CA ARG A 235 -5.33 -23.08 -37.26
C ARG A 235 -6.16 -21.81 -37.28
N GLU A 236 -6.80 -21.49 -38.40
CA GLU A 236 -7.67 -20.33 -38.53
C GLU A 236 -8.87 -20.41 -37.58
N LYS A 237 -9.49 -21.60 -37.46
CA LYS A 237 -10.56 -21.85 -36.49
C LYS A 237 -10.10 -21.60 -35.05
N ASN A 238 -8.91 -22.09 -34.68
CA ASN A 238 -8.35 -21.87 -33.35
C ASN A 238 -8.05 -20.38 -33.10
N GLU A 239 -7.56 -19.65 -34.11
CA GLU A 239 -7.30 -18.21 -34.03
C GLU A 239 -8.59 -17.41 -33.82
N LEU A 240 -9.67 -17.76 -34.54
CA LEU A 240 -10.99 -17.15 -34.36
C LEU A 240 -11.60 -17.45 -32.98
N ASP A 241 -11.42 -18.66 -32.47
CA ASP A 241 -11.87 -19.05 -31.13
C ASP A 241 -11.12 -18.26 -30.04
N LEU A 242 -9.81 -18.10 -30.18
CA LEU A 242 -9.01 -17.28 -29.27
C LEU A 242 -9.45 -15.81 -29.28
N ARG A 243 -9.61 -15.21 -30.47
CA ARG A 243 -10.12 -13.84 -30.61
C ARG A 243 -11.52 -13.68 -30.02
N SER A 244 -12.38 -14.69 -30.17
CA SER A 244 -13.72 -14.68 -29.60
C SER A 244 -13.69 -14.67 -28.06
N ARG A 245 -12.82 -15.48 -27.45
CA ARG A 245 -12.62 -15.49 -25.99
C ARG A 245 -12.01 -14.19 -25.47
N GLU A 246 -11.06 -13.61 -26.19
CA GLU A 246 -10.48 -12.31 -25.83
C GLU A 246 -11.55 -11.21 -25.82
N LEU A 247 -12.40 -11.17 -26.85
CA LEU A 247 -13.51 -10.22 -26.96
C LEU A 247 -14.54 -10.44 -25.84
N GLU A 248 -14.81 -11.69 -25.45
CA GLU A 248 -15.70 -11.99 -24.34
C GLU A 248 -15.14 -11.54 -22.98
N ILE A 249 -13.84 -11.72 -22.74
CA ILE A 249 -13.16 -11.19 -21.56
C ILE A 249 -13.24 -9.67 -21.53
N GLU A 250 -13.03 -9.01 -22.67
CA GLU A 250 -13.14 -7.55 -22.79
C GLU A 250 -14.56 -7.06 -22.49
N LYS A 251 -15.59 -7.70 -23.06
CA LYS A 251 -17.00 -7.43 -22.73
C LYS A 251 -17.29 -7.59 -21.24
N MET A 252 -16.75 -8.63 -20.61
CA MET A 252 -16.94 -8.85 -19.17
C MET A 252 -16.25 -7.75 -18.34
N LYS A 253 -15.06 -7.28 -18.74
CA LYS A 253 -14.39 -6.14 -18.10
C LYS A 253 -15.22 -4.87 -18.19
N VAL A 254 -15.73 -4.55 -19.38
CA VAL A 254 -16.61 -3.39 -19.60
C VAL A 254 -17.85 -3.46 -18.69
N ARG A 255 -18.53 -4.61 -18.60
CA ARG A 255 -19.68 -4.80 -17.69
C ARG A 255 -19.33 -4.63 -16.21
N HIS A 256 -18.09 -4.92 -15.80
CA HIS A 256 -17.65 -4.70 -14.43
C HIS A 256 -17.35 -3.22 -14.17
N GLU A 257 -16.77 -2.53 -15.14
CA GLU A 257 -16.52 -1.09 -15.06
C GLU A 257 -17.83 -0.29 -15.08
N GLU A 258 -18.79 -0.64 -15.94
CA GLU A 258 -20.14 -0.06 -15.95
C GLU A 258 -20.85 -0.25 -14.60
N ARG A 259 -20.78 -1.45 -14.01
CA ARG A 259 -21.35 -1.71 -12.68
C ARG A 259 -20.67 -0.89 -11.58
N ARG A 260 -19.36 -0.67 -11.68
CA ARG A 260 -18.62 0.17 -10.73
C ARG A 260 -19.08 1.63 -10.83
N LEU A 261 -19.14 2.17 -12.05
CA LEU A 261 -19.61 3.54 -12.31
C LEU A 261 -21.05 3.73 -11.83
N ALA A 262 -21.94 2.77 -12.05
CA ALA A 262 -23.32 2.85 -11.58
C ALA A 262 -23.44 2.92 -10.04
N LEU A 263 -22.54 2.24 -9.30
CA LEU A 263 -22.50 2.33 -7.85
C LEU A 263 -21.95 3.69 -7.38
N ASP A 264 -20.94 4.21 -8.07
CA ASP A 264 -20.36 5.53 -7.78
C ASP A 264 -21.39 6.65 -8.04
N GLU A 265 -22.13 6.58 -9.16
CA GLU A 265 -23.24 7.50 -9.48
C GLU A 265 -24.34 7.44 -8.41
N ARG A 266 -24.71 6.23 -7.96
CA ARG A 266 -25.69 6.07 -6.89
C ARG A 266 -25.21 6.65 -5.56
N ARG A 267 -23.92 6.52 -5.24
CA ARG A 267 -23.32 7.11 -4.04
C ARG A 267 -23.37 8.64 -4.11
N LEU A 268 -22.97 9.23 -5.23
CA LEU A 268 -23.06 10.67 -5.45
C LEU A 268 -24.49 11.18 -5.32
N ALA A 269 -25.48 10.45 -5.86
CA ALA A 269 -26.88 10.83 -5.73
C ALA A 269 -27.36 10.85 -4.27
N LEU A 270 -26.94 9.88 -3.44
CA LEU A 270 -27.25 9.87 -2.00
C LEU A 270 -26.58 11.01 -1.25
N ASP A 271 -25.33 11.33 -1.61
CA ASP A 271 -24.60 12.46 -1.02
C ASP A 271 -25.26 13.81 -1.38
N GLU A 272 -25.71 13.97 -2.63
CA GLU A 272 -26.49 15.14 -3.06
C GLU A 272 -27.83 15.25 -2.32
N GLU A 273 -28.55 14.15 -2.14
CA GLU A 273 -29.81 14.12 -1.40
C GLU A 273 -29.60 14.48 0.07
N LYS A 274 -28.55 13.94 0.70
CA LYS A 274 -28.16 14.29 2.07
C LYS A 274 -27.83 15.78 2.19
N HIS A 275 -27.05 16.32 1.27
CA HIS A 275 -26.72 17.74 1.24
C HIS A 275 -27.97 18.61 1.07
N ARG A 276 -28.91 18.22 0.20
CA ARG A 276 -30.21 18.92 0.04
C ARG A 276 -31.01 18.92 1.36
N PHE A 277 -31.05 17.79 2.06
CA PHE A 277 -31.76 17.68 3.34
C PHE A 277 -31.12 18.58 4.41
N GLU A 278 -29.79 18.61 4.49
CA GLU A 278 -29.06 19.49 5.41
C GLU A 278 -29.33 20.97 5.11
N VAL A 279 -29.29 21.38 3.84
CA VAL A 279 -29.62 22.75 3.43
C VAL A 279 -31.05 23.13 3.84
N GLU A 280 -32.02 22.24 3.63
CA GLU A 280 -33.41 22.52 3.98
C GLU A 280 -33.64 22.57 5.49
N ARG A 281 -32.92 21.72 6.25
CA ARG A 281 -32.90 21.80 7.71
C ARG A 281 -32.36 23.15 8.19
N TRP A 282 -31.22 23.59 7.68
CA TRP A 282 -30.64 24.89 8.03
C TRP A 282 -31.55 26.06 7.64
N ARG A 283 -32.26 25.95 6.51
CA ARG A 283 -33.28 26.94 6.11
C ARG A 283 -34.40 27.02 7.15
N GLY A 284 -34.96 25.89 7.56
CA GLY A 284 -36.02 25.83 8.57
C GLY A 284 -35.58 26.37 9.93
N GLU A 285 -34.37 26.01 10.39
CA GLU A 285 -33.80 26.55 11.64
C GLU A 285 -33.63 28.08 11.57
N ARG A 286 -33.14 28.59 10.43
CA ARG A 286 -33.01 30.04 10.19
C ARG A 286 -34.37 30.76 10.18
N GLU A 287 -35.38 30.20 9.54
CA GLU A 287 -36.73 30.77 9.51
C GLU A 287 -37.36 30.81 10.91
N SER A 288 -37.22 29.72 11.68
CA SER A 288 -37.67 29.67 13.07
C SER A 288 -37.02 30.75 13.94
N LEU A 289 -35.71 30.98 13.77
CA LEU A 289 -35.00 32.06 14.49
C LEU A 289 -35.51 33.45 14.10
N LEU A 290 -35.80 33.68 12.81
CA LEU A 290 -36.35 34.94 12.34
C LEU A 290 -37.74 35.20 12.92
N ASP A 291 -38.59 34.18 12.99
CA ASP A 291 -39.92 34.27 13.61
C ASP A 291 -39.84 34.52 15.12
N GLU A 292 -38.89 33.89 15.82
CA GLU A 292 -38.64 34.15 17.24
C GLU A 292 -38.18 35.59 17.49
N ILE A 293 -37.25 36.10 16.68
CA ILE A 293 -36.82 37.51 16.73
C ILE A 293 -38.00 38.44 16.46
N LYS A 294 -38.81 38.15 15.43
CA LYS A 294 -40.00 38.94 15.07
C LYS A 294 -41.03 38.96 16.21
N LYS A 295 -41.28 37.81 16.84
CA LYS A 295 -42.16 37.70 18.01
C LYS A 295 -41.64 38.52 19.21
N CYS A 296 -40.35 38.44 19.48
CA CYS A 296 -39.69 39.27 20.50
C CYS A 296 -39.83 40.76 20.19
N LEU A 297 -39.74 41.18 18.93
CA LEU A 297 -39.92 42.58 18.53
C LEU A 297 -41.37 43.05 18.66
N MET A 298 -42.36 42.21 18.33
CA MET A 298 -43.79 42.57 18.45
C MET A 298 -44.28 42.63 19.91
N ASN A 299 -43.70 41.81 20.80
CA ASN A 299 -44.07 41.78 22.21
C ASN A 299 -43.29 42.79 23.08
N LYS A 300 -42.46 43.67 22.49
CA LYS A 300 -41.75 44.70 23.26
C LYS A 300 -42.76 45.74 23.78
N PRO A 301 -42.83 45.98 25.11
CA PRO A 301 -43.76 46.95 25.67
C PRO A 301 -43.44 48.36 25.14
N PRO A 302 -44.44 49.19 24.79
CA PRO A 302 -44.25 50.48 24.13
C PRO A 302 -43.38 51.52 24.89
N ASN A 303 -43.03 51.25 26.14
CA ASN A 303 -42.17 52.08 26.99
C ASN A 303 -40.67 52.07 26.60
N TRP A 304 -40.17 51.08 25.85
CA TRP A 304 -38.72 50.91 25.64
C TRP A 304 -37.99 52.07 24.94
N ARG A 305 -38.71 53.04 24.36
CA ARG A 305 -38.13 54.26 23.74
C ARG A 305 -37.94 55.44 24.68
N SER A 306 -38.28 55.36 25.97
CA SER A 306 -38.39 56.56 26.82
C SER A 306 -37.18 56.90 27.71
N THR A 307 -36.02 56.25 27.60
CA THR A 307 -34.84 56.60 28.42
C THR A 307 -33.61 56.95 27.61
N THR A 308 -33.70 58.01 26.78
CA THR A 308 -32.50 58.61 26.18
C THR A 308 -32.51 60.13 26.35
N THR A 309 -32.16 60.58 27.55
CA THR A 309 -31.54 61.91 27.77
C THR A 309 -30.51 61.84 28.89
N HIS A 310 -29.43 61.06 28.71
CA HIS A 310 -28.17 61.38 29.38
C HIS A 310 -27.06 61.41 28.34
N LYS A 311 -26.69 62.65 28.02
CA LYS A 311 -25.65 63.09 27.10
C LYS A 311 -24.28 62.78 27.71
N THR A 312 -23.90 61.51 27.78
CA THR A 312 -22.57 61.12 28.23
C THR A 312 -21.65 61.08 27.03
N ALA A 313 -20.71 62.02 26.99
CA ALA A 313 -19.73 62.17 25.91
C ALA A 313 -18.95 60.87 25.68
N PRO A 314 -18.67 60.49 24.41
CA PRO A 314 -17.90 59.29 24.10
C PRO A 314 -16.46 59.43 24.66
N PRO A 315 -15.93 58.39 25.35
CA PRO A 315 -14.56 58.41 25.86
C PRO A 315 -13.56 58.46 24.70
N GLN A 316 -12.73 59.51 24.64
CA GLN A 316 -11.77 59.76 23.55
C GLN A 316 -10.51 58.86 23.54
N HIS A 317 -10.51 57.68 24.16
CA HIS A 317 -9.27 56.93 24.39
C HIS A 317 -9.01 55.73 23.46
N TRP A 318 -9.83 55.50 22.42
CA TRP A 318 -9.71 54.30 21.58
C TRP A 318 -8.87 54.44 20.30
N PHE A 319 -8.19 55.57 20.08
CA PHE A 319 -7.23 55.71 18.97
C PHE A 319 -5.79 55.74 19.49
N ARG A 320 -5.25 54.57 19.86
CA ARG A 320 -3.80 54.31 19.83
C ARG A 320 -3.54 52.83 20.08
N LEU A 321 -3.19 52.10 19.02
CA LEU A 321 -2.10 51.10 18.97
C LEU A 321 -2.28 50.24 17.71
N GLU A 322 -1.72 50.68 16.58
CA GLU A 322 -1.20 49.79 15.54
C GLU A 322 0.02 50.48 14.94
N ASP A 323 1.19 50.19 15.51
CA ASP A 323 2.52 50.38 14.91
C ASP A 323 3.50 49.51 15.73
N ALA A 324 3.66 48.24 15.33
CA ALA A 324 4.84 47.38 15.56
C ALA A 324 4.69 46.07 14.78
#